data_AF-T0PXL9-F1
#
_entry.id   AF-T0PXL9-F1
#
_cell.length_a   1.000
_cell.length_b   1.000
_cell.length_c   1.000
_cell.angle_alpha   90.00
_cell.angle_beta   90.00
_cell.angle_gamma   90.00
#
_symmetry.space_group_name_H-M   'P 1'
#
loop_
_entity.id
_entity.type
_entity.pdbx_description
1 polymer ?
#
loop_
_entity_poly.entity_id
_entity_poly.type
_entity_poly.pdbx_seq_one_letter_code
_entity_poly.pdbx_strand_id
1 'polypeptide(L)'
;MENAPTIVARRPMTASTIARTPLPTSVTRPESACFSKLRRHMTLARAAEHQAASQAYLRRSAAKKKLDDMAFAEQLHLEHEQIKDRLITKIEQANARTKYLGTDRIYSLVQDPHGQYAIGSQRSGDARFSVLDLDVFEREYRRLVTTTRMEASGSCNDLGALRRHVPQQPDQVRKSLVQIMNATTQLAEALDEQLLEMQRKGWNTSAVGHHA
;
A
#
# COMPACT_ATOMS: atom_id res chain seq x y z
N MET A 1 -4.17 19.07 30.74
CA MET A 1 -3.96 20.28 31.55
C MET A 1 -2.93 19.93 32.61
N GLU A 2 -1.69 20.39 32.47
CA GLU A 2 -0.60 20.27 33.45
C GLU A 2 0.51 21.23 32.96
N ASN A 3 0.51 22.47 33.46
CA ASN A 3 1.25 22.99 34.61
C ASN A 3 2.64 23.53 34.22
N ALA A 4 2.67 24.83 33.92
CA ALA A 4 3.88 25.64 33.79
C ALA A 4 4.39 26.07 35.18
N PRO A 5 5.72 26.20 35.40
CA PRO A 5 6.22 26.84 36.61
C PRO A 5 6.42 28.34 36.41
N THR A 6 5.52 29.10 37.04
CA THR A 6 5.71 30.48 37.47
C THR A 6 6.71 30.50 38.64
N ILE A 7 7.78 31.29 38.56
CA ILE A 7 8.61 31.62 39.73
C ILE A 7 8.47 33.10 40.04
N VAL A 8 7.90 33.32 41.22
CA VAL A 8 7.54 34.60 41.84
C VAL A 8 8.77 35.27 42.44
N ALA A 9 8.79 36.59 42.29
CA ALA A 9 9.73 37.53 42.89
C ALA A 9 9.80 37.44 44.43
N ARG A 10 11.01 37.60 44.99
CA ARG A 10 11.20 38.09 46.36
C ARG A 10 12.03 39.37 46.36
N ARG A 11 11.51 40.34 47.10
CA ARG A 11 11.93 41.73 47.28
C ARG A 11 13.05 41.89 48.33
N PRO A 12 13.60 43.11 48.53
CA PRO A 12 15.03 43.36 48.76
C PRO A 12 15.39 43.59 50.23
N MET A 13 16.68 43.56 50.56
CA MET A 13 17.23 44.23 51.76
C MET A 13 18.62 44.86 51.50
N THR A 14 18.63 46.19 51.66
CA THR A 14 19.62 47.07 52.30
C THR A 14 21.11 47.01 51.91
N ALA A 15 21.48 48.06 51.18
CA ALA A 15 22.72 48.84 51.19
C ALA A 15 23.86 48.42 52.14
N SER A 16 25.04 48.23 51.53
CA SER A 16 26.31 48.61 52.13
C SER A 16 27.10 49.41 51.11
N THR A 17 27.16 50.73 51.36
CA THR A 17 27.92 51.71 50.60
C THR A 17 29.40 51.54 50.93
N ILE A 18 30.17 51.01 49.98
CA ILE A 18 31.64 51.18 49.97
C ILE A 18 31.97 52.08 48.79
N ALA A 19 32.31 53.32 49.10
CA ALA A 19 32.85 54.29 48.16
C ALA A 19 34.15 53.74 47.57
N ARG A 20 34.13 53.40 46.27
CA ARG A 20 35.34 53.14 45.49
C ARG A 20 35.42 54.16 44.37
N THR A 21 36.31 55.13 44.61
CA THR A 21 36.99 56.03 43.66
C THR A 21 36.91 55.63 42.18
N PRO A 22 36.51 56.53 41.27
CA PRO A 22 36.61 56.29 39.83
C PRO A 22 38.08 56.43 39.40
N LEU A 23 38.67 55.32 38.96
CA LEU A 23 39.93 55.28 38.21
C LEU A 23 39.61 55.06 36.72
N PRO A 24 40.53 55.48 35.83
CA PRO A 24 40.23 56.36 34.71
C PRO A 24 39.54 55.64 33.55
N THR A 25 38.77 56.42 32.79
CA THR A 25 38.32 56.11 31.44
C THR A 25 39.45 55.46 30.64
N SER A 26 39.34 54.15 30.39
CA SER A 26 40.21 53.47 29.45
C SER A 26 40.01 54.13 28.08
N VAL A 27 41.03 54.84 27.64
CA VAL A 27 41.13 55.39 26.29
C VAL A 27 40.99 54.21 25.33
N THR A 28 39.82 54.08 24.71
CA THR A 28 39.62 53.15 23.58
C THR A 28 40.55 53.59 22.46
N ARG A 29 41.65 52.86 22.32
CA ARG A 29 42.56 52.95 21.18
C ARG A 29 41.74 52.82 19.89
N PRO A 30 41.88 53.72 18.90
CA PRO A 30 41.13 53.60 17.66
C PRO A 30 41.53 52.29 16.99
N GLU A 31 40.56 51.38 16.81
CA GLU A 31 40.77 50.17 16.00
C GLU A 31 41.32 50.62 14.65
N SER A 32 42.50 50.12 14.27
CA SER A 32 43.07 50.48 12.97
C SER A 32 42.08 50.08 11.87
N ALA A 33 41.95 50.90 10.84
CA ALA A 33 41.03 50.66 9.73
C ALA A 33 41.22 49.28 9.06
N CYS A 34 42.39 48.64 9.27
CA CYS A 34 42.68 47.29 8.82
C CYS A 34 41.91 46.22 9.63
N PHE A 35 41.90 46.32 10.96
CA PHE A 35 41.20 45.34 11.81
C PHE A 35 39.68 45.42 11.67
N SER A 36 39.13 46.63 11.50
CA SER A 36 37.70 46.81 11.28
C SER A 36 37.25 46.25 9.92
N LYS A 37 38.06 46.41 8.86
CA LYS A 37 37.83 45.77 7.54
C LYS A 37 37.87 44.25 7.62
N LEU A 38 38.87 43.68 8.29
CA LEU A 38 38.98 42.23 8.47
C LEU A 38 37.79 41.66 9.23
N ARG A 39 37.35 42.32 10.32
CA ARG A 39 36.17 41.91 11.09
C ARG A 39 34.90 41.92 10.21
N ARG A 40 34.69 42.96 9.40
CA ARG A 40 33.57 43.03 8.45
C ARG A 40 33.61 41.90 7.42
N HIS A 41 34.79 41.61 6.86
CA HIS A 41 34.95 40.51 5.92
C HIS A 41 34.62 39.15 6.56
N MET A 42 35.11 38.92 7.79
CA MET A 42 34.80 37.69 8.54
C MET A 42 33.30 37.56 8.86
N THR A 43 32.62 38.66 9.21
CA THR A 43 31.17 38.62 9.46
C THR A 43 30.37 38.37 8.19
N LEU A 44 30.76 38.96 7.05
CA LEU A 44 30.12 38.73 5.76
C LEU A 44 30.35 37.30 5.26
N ALA A 45 31.56 36.77 5.43
CA ALA A 45 31.88 35.39 5.08
C ALA A 45 31.01 34.40 5.89
N ARG A 46 30.89 34.59 7.21
CA ARG A 46 30.00 33.76 8.05
C ARG A 46 28.54 33.87 7.65
N ALA A 47 28.06 35.08 7.34
CA ALA A 47 26.68 35.27 6.87
C ALA A 47 26.43 34.54 5.53
N ALA A 48 27.38 34.62 4.61
CA ALA A 48 27.32 33.89 3.34
C ALA A 48 27.36 32.37 3.53
N GLU A 49 28.19 31.86 4.44
CA GLU A 49 28.23 30.45 4.81
C GLU A 49 26.90 29.96 5.41
N HIS A 50 26.32 30.72 6.35
CA HIS A 50 25.01 30.41 6.91
C HIS A 50 23.91 30.41 5.85
N GLN A 51 23.94 31.38 4.93
CA GLN A 51 23.00 31.43 3.81
C GLN A 51 23.18 30.22 2.89
N ALA A 52 24.42 29.88 2.50
CA ALA A 52 24.72 28.72 1.68
C ALA A 52 24.29 27.41 2.36
N ALA A 53 24.51 27.27 3.67
CA ALA A 53 24.09 26.11 4.46
C ALA A 53 22.55 25.98 4.49
N SER A 54 21.84 27.10 4.69
CA SER A 54 20.36 27.12 4.67
C SER A 54 19.81 26.73 3.30
N GLN A 55 20.38 27.26 2.21
CA GLN A 55 19.98 26.90 0.85
C GLN A 55 20.30 25.44 0.53
N ALA A 56 21.45 24.93 0.96
CA ALA A 56 21.80 23.53 0.80
C ALA A 56 20.86 22.60 1.58
N TYR A 57 20.44 23.00 2.78
CA TYR A 57 19.43 22.28 3.55
C TYR A 57 18.09 22.22 2.81
N LEU A 58 17.60 23.36 2.30
CA LEU A 58 16.36 23.42 1.54
C LEU A 58 16.42 22.55 0.27
N ARG A 59 17.54 22.59 -0.46
CA ARG A 59 17.76 21.72 -1.63
C ARG A 59 17.73 20.24 -1.26
N ARG A 60 18.40 19.85 -0.16
CA ARG A 60 18.38 18.46 0.33
C ARG A 60 16.99 18.04 0.77
N SER A 61 16.27 18.90 1.47
CA SER A 61 14.89 18.63 1.90
C SER A 61 13.94 18.49 0.70
N ALA A 62 14.09 19.34 -0.32
CA ALA A 62 13.29 19.25 -1.54
C ALA A 62 13.63 18.00 -2.36
N ALA A 63 14.92 17.65 -2.46
CA ALA A 63 15.35 16.42 -3.14
C ALA A 63 14.83 15.17 -2.42
N LYS A 64 14.89 15.16 -1.09
CA LYS A 64 14.31 14.07 -0.29
C LYS A 64 12.81 13.95 -0.53
N LYS A 65 12.06 15.05 -0.42
CA LYS A 65 10.61 15.04 -0.69
C LYS A 65 10.30 14.52 -2.08
N LYS A 66 11.04 14.95 -3.10
CA LYS A 66 10.86 14.45 -4.48
C LYS A 66 11.08 12.95 -4.57
N LEU A 67 12.09 12.42 -3.88
CA LEU A 67 12.37 10.99 -3.85
C LEU A 67 11.24 10.22 -3.15
N ASP A 68 10.75 10.74 -2.02
CA ASP A 68 9.62 10.17 -1.28
C ASP A 68 8.34 10.19 -2.15
N ASP A 69 8.05 11.30 -2.84
CA ASP A 69 6.92 11.45 -3.76
C ASP A 69 7.02 10.47 -4.95
N MET A 70 8.22 10.26 -5.49
CA MET A 70 8.46 9.28 -6.56
C MET A 70 8.26 7.85 -6.06
N ALA A 71 8.79 7.50 -4.89
CA ALA A 71 8.62 6.18 -4.30
C ALA A 71 7.14 5.88 -4.00
N PHE A 72 6.39 6.87 -3.52
CA PHE A 72 4.95 6.74 -3.32
C PHE A 72 4.20 6.49 -4.64
N ALA A 73 4.54 7.24 -5.69
CA ALA A 73 3.92 7.06 -7.01
C ALA A 73 4.22 5.67 -7.61
N GLU A 74 5.45 5.18 -7.45
CA GLU A 74 5.85 3.82 -7.86
C GLU A 74 5.06 2.76 -7.10
N GLN A 75 4.95 2.90 -5.78
CA GLN A 75 4.18 1.97 -4.95
C GLN A 75 2.69 1.97 -5.34
N LEU A 76 2.09 3.14 -5.56
CA LEU A 76 0.70 3.26 -6.00
C LEU A 76 0.49 2.55 -7.35
N HIS A 77 1.45 2.66 -8.27
CA HIS A 77 1.38 1.99 -9.57
C HIS A 77 1.48 0.47 -9.44
N LEU A 78 2.39 -0.02 -8.60
CA LEU A 78 2.52 -1.46 -8.32
C LEU A 78 1.25 -2.03 -7.68
N GLU A 79 0.65 -1.34 -6.72
CA GLU A 79 -0.61 -1.76 -6.11
C GLU A 79 -1.75 -1.81 -7.14
N HIS A 80 -1.80 -0.83 -8.05
CA HIS A 80 -2.80 -0.79 -9.11
C HIS A 80 -2.66 -1.97 -10.10
N GLU A 81 -1.44 -2.30 -10.54
CA GLU A 81 -1.19 -3.47 -11.38
C GLU A 81 -1.47 -4.79 -10.62
N GLN A 82 -1.15 -4.89 -9.33
CA GLN A 82 -1.52 -6.07 -8.54
C GLN A 82 -3.03 -6.26 -8.44
N ILE A 83 -3.80 -5.17 -8.29
CA ILE A 83 -5.27 -5.24 -8.27
C ILE A 83 -5.78 -5.74 -9.62
N LYS A 84 -5.28 -5.19 -10.72
CA LYS A 84 -5.62 -5.60 -12.09
C LYS A 84 -5.37 -7.08 -12.33
N ASP A 85 -4.19 -7.59 -11.99
CA ASP A 85 -3.82 -9.00 -12.19
C ASP A 85 -4.73 -9.95 -11.38
N ARG A 86 -5.06 -9.57 -10.15
CA ARG A 86 -6.04 -10.30 -9.32
C ARG A 86 -7.42 -10.33 -9.95
N LEU A 87 -7.88 -9.20 -10.49
CA LEU A 87 -9.18 -9.12 -11.17
C LEU A 87 -9.21 -10.00 -12.42
N ILE A 88 -8.16 -9.95 -13.25
CA ILE A 88 -8.03 -10.80 -14.45
C ILE A 88 -8.14 -12.27 -14.06
N THR A 89 -7.37 -12.70 -13.07
CA THR A 89 -7.37 -14.10 -12.62
C THR A 89 -8.77 -14.52 -12.13
N LYS A 90 -9.46 -13.70 -11.33
CA LYS A 90 -10.83 -14.00 -10.87
C LYS A 90 -11.83 -14.03 -12.03
N ILE A 91 -11.72 -13.11 -12.99
CA ILE A 91 -12.58 -13.07 -14.18
C ILE A 91 -12.38 -14.34 -15.03
N GLU A 92 -11.14 -14.76 -15.25
CA GLU A 92 -10.83 -15.99 -15.99
C GLU A 92 -11.40 -17.23 -15.30
N GLN A 93 -11.23 -17.33 -13.98
CA GLN A 93 -11.83 -18.40 -13.18
C GLN A 93 -13.36 -18.38 -13.25
N ALA A 94 -13.97 -17.19 -13.19
CA ALA A 94 -15.42 -17.03 -13.31
C ALA A 94 -15.91 -17.49 -14.68
N ASN A 95 -15.25 -17.08 -15.76
CA ASN A 95 -15.56 -17.44 -17.14
C ASN A 95 -15.38 -18.94 -17.40
N ALA A 96 -14.36 -19.56 -16.81
CA ALA A 96 -14.20 -21.00 -16.85
C ALA A 96 -15.41 -21.69 -16.22
N ARG A 97 -15.82 -21.26 -15.01
CA ARG A 97 -16.99 -21.82 -14.31
C ARG A 97 -18.30 -21.60 -15.08
N THR A 98 -18.53 -20.41 -15.63
CA THR A 98 -19.76 -20.13 -16.41
C THR A 98 -19.85 -21.01 -17.64
N LYS A 99 -18.72 -21.24 -18.32
CA LYS A 99 -18.63 -22.18 -19.46
C LYS A 99 -18.95 -23.62 -19.05
N TYR A 100 -18.50 -24.08 -17.89
CA TYR A 100 -18.81 -25.43 -17.40
C TYR A 100 -20.27 -25.61 -16.98
N LEU A 101 -20.84 -24.59 -16.33
CA LEU A 101 -22.25 -24.59 -15.91
C LEU A 101 -23.23 -24.33 -17.07
N GLY A 102 -22.73 -24.03 -18.28
CA GLY A 102 -23.56 -23.68 -19.42
C GLY A 102 -24.33 -22.38 -19.23
N THR A 103 -23.87 -21.49 -18.35
CA THR A 103 -24.47 -20.17 -18.18
C THR A 103 -23.93 -19.22 -19.25
N ASP A 104 -24.82 -18.47 -19.89
CA ASP A 104 -24.45 -17.52 -20.95
C ASP A 104 -23.74 -16.26 -20.44
N ARG A 105 -23.18 -16.21 -19.23
CA ARG A 105 -22.51 -15.00 -18.73
C ARG A 105 -21.02 -15.01 -19.03
N ILE A 106 -20.55 -13.88 -19.54
CA ILE A 106 -19.14 -13.59 -19.81
C ILE A 106 -18.76 -12.35 -19.02
N TYR A 107 -17.66 -12.44 -18.28
CA TYR A 107 -17.08 -11.33 -17.54
C TYR A 107 -15.85 -10.80 -18.29
N SER A 108 -15.65 -9.50 -18.26
CA SER A 108 -14.50 -8.83 -18.86
C SER A 108 -13.98 -7.74 -17.95
N LEU A 109 -12.69 -7.41 -18.10
CA LEU A 109 -12.11 -6.26 -17.41
C LEU A 109 -12.49 -5.00 -18.17
N VAL A 110 -13.02 -4.01 -17.46
CA VAL A 110 -13.42 -2.71 -18.02
C VAL A 110 -12.71 -1.62 -17.21
N GLN A 111 -12.48 -0.47 -17.84
CA GLN A 111 -12.03 0.73 -17.14
C GLN A 111 -13.17 1.75 -17.12
N ASP A 112 -13.43 2.28 -15.94
CA ASP A 112 -14.35 3.39 -15.75
C ASP A 112 -13.77 4.68 -16.36
N PRO A 113 -14.60 5.72 -16.57
CA PRO A 113 -14.15 7.02 -17.07
C PRO A 113 -13.03 7.67 -16.24
N HIS A 114 -12.86 7.24 -14.99
CA HIS A 114 -11.82 7.69 -14.07
C HIS A 114 -10.54 6.83 -14.12
N GLY A 115 -10.45 5.86 -15.02
CA GLY A 115 -9.32 4.93 -15.14
C GLY A 115 -9.27 3.84 -14.08
N GLN A 116 -10.33 3.69 -13.28
CA GLN A 116 -10.43 2.62 -12.28
C GLN A 116 -10.89 1.32 -12.93
N TYR A 117 -10.36 0.19 -12.48
CA TYR A 117 -10.76 -1.12 -12.99
C TYR A 117 -12.12 -1.53 -12.42
N ALA A 118 -13.03 -1.90 -13.30
CA ALA A 118 -14.33 -2.45 -13.00
C ALA A 118 -14.55 -3.74 -13.79
N ILE A 119 -15.62 -4.48 -13.47
CA ILE A 119 -15.90 -5.76 -14.10
C ILE A 119 -17.13 -5.61 -14.98
N GLY A 120 -16.96 -5.79 -16.29
CA GLY A 120 -18.06 -5.91 -17.22
C GLY A 120 -18.70 -7.28 -17.13
N SER A 121 -20.03 -7.34 -17.18
CA SER A 121 -20.79 -8.57 -17.39
C SER A 121 -21.66 -8.42 -18.63
N GLN A 122 -21.60 -9.43 -19.49
CA GLN A 122 -22.37 -9.52 -20.72
C GLN A 122 -23.02 -10.91 -20.80
N ARG A 123 -24.23 -10.97 -21.33
CA ARG A 123 -24.83 -12.25 -21.71
C ARG A 123 -24.43 -12.58 -23.15
N SER A 124 -23.99 -13.81 -23.39
CA SER A 124 -23.64 -14.34 -24.69
C SER A 124 -24.80 -14.12 -25.66
N GLY A 125 -24.56 -13.34 -26.71
CA GLY A 125 -25.59 -12.97 -27.70
C GLY A 125 -26.38 -11.68 -27.40
N ASP A 126 -26.20 -11.06 -26.23
CA ASP A 126 -26.73 -9.73 -25.93
C ASP A 126 -25.63 -8.68 -26.10
N ALA A 127 -25.92 -7.58 -26.82
CA ALA A 127 -24.99 -6.47 -26.99
C ALA A 127 -24.89 -5.59 -25.73
N ARG A 128 -25.78 -5.78 -24.76
CA ARG A 128 -25.80 -4.99 -23.53
C ARG A 128 -24.70 -5.46 -22.59
N PHE A 129 -23.79 -4.55 -22.29
CA PHE A 129 -22.80 -4.70 -21.23
C PHE A 129 -23.31 -4.00 -19.97
N SER A 130 -23.13 -4.63 -18.81
CA SER A 130 -23.35 -4.01 -17.51
C SER A 130 -22.01 -3.91 -16.81
N VAL A 131 -21.68 -2.74 -16.29
CA VAL A 131 -20.56 -2.61 -15.34
C VAL A 131 -21.05 -3.09 -13.98
N LEU A 132 -20.26 -3.95 -13.33
CA LEU A 132 -20.50 -4.47 -12.01
C LEU A 132 -19.47 -3.90 -11.04
N ASP A 133 -19.97 -3.46 -9.89
CA ASP A 133 -19.12 -3.21 -8.74
C ASP A 133 -18.44 -4.49 -8.27
N LEU A 134 -17.25 -4.35 -7.68
CA LEU A 134 -16.44 -5.47 -7.22
C LEU A 134 -17.21 -6.37 -6.24
N ASP A 135 -17.93 -5.78 -5.28
CA ASP A 135 -18.70 -6.53 -4.29
C ASP A 135 -19.83 -7.37 -4.91
N VAL A 136 -20.45 -6.84 -5.97
CA VAL A 136 -21.50 -7.53 -6.72
C VAL A 136 -20.91 -8.72 -7.45
N PHE A 137 -19.78 -8.52 -8.13
CA PHE A 137 -19.05 -9.59 -8.78
C PHE A 137 -18.58 -10.65 -7.78
N GLU A 138 -18.02 -10.28 -6.63
CA GLU A 138 -17.58 -11.26 -5.63
C GLU A 138 -18.71 -12.11 -5.06
N ARG A 139 -19.89 -11.50 -4.87
CA ARG A 139 -21.10 -12.24 -4.46
C ARG A 139 -21.57 -13.20 -5.56
N GLU A 140 -21.44 -12.81 -6.82
CA GLU A 140 -21.77 -13.68 -7.96
C GLU A 140 -20.74 -14.80 -8.15
N TYR A 141 -19.45 -14.50 -8.06
CA TYR A 141 -18.36 -15.46 -8.09
C TYR A 141 -18.52 -16.53 -7.01
N ARG A 142 -18.78 -16.11 -5.75
CA ARG A 142 -19.06 -17.05 -4.65
C ARG A 142 -20.27 -17.95 -4.93
N ARG A 143 -21.31 -17.42 -5.56
CA ARG A 143 -22.46 -18.22 -6.00
C ARG A 143 -22.06 -19.23 -7.08
N LEU A 144 -21.33 -18.81 -8.12
CA LEU A 144 -20.81 -19.72 -9.15
C LEU A 144 -19.99 -20.86 -8.54
N VAL A 145 -19.14 -20.56 -7.55
CA VAL A 145 -18.33 -21.54 -6.83
C VAL A 145 -19.18 -22.50 -6.00
N THR A 146 -20.16 -21.98 -5.27
CA THR A 146 -21.02 -22.79 -4.40
C THR A 146 -21.98 -23.67 -5.20
N THR A 147 -22.56 -23.13 -6.28
CA THR A 147 -23.44 -23.87 -7.19
C THR A 147 -22.71 -25.01 -7.88
N THR A 148 -21.47 -24.79 -8.35
CA THR A 148 -20.64 -25.89 -8.88
C THR A 148 -20.37 -26.98 -7.83
N ARG A 149 -20.25 -26.64 -6.55
CA ARG A 149 -20.07 -27.62 -5.46
C ARG A 149 -21.33 -28.45 -5.20
N MET A 150 -22.51 -27.84 -5.29
CA MET A 150 -23.80 -28.51 -5.07
C MET A 150 -24.19 -29.43 -6.23
N GLU A 151 -23.98 -29.03 -7.49
CA GLU A 151 -24.24 -29.91 -8.64
C GLU A 151 -23.28 -31.11 -8.71
N ALA A 152 -22.05 -30.95 -8.20
CA ALA A 152 -21.10 -32.06 -8.06
C ALA A 152 -21.45 -33.01 -6.90
N SER A 153 -22.16 -32.53 -5.87
CA SER A 153 -22.50 -33.33 -4.67
C SER A 153 -23.94 -33.87 -4.66
N GLY A 154 -24.84 -33.35 -5.49
CA GLY A 154 -26.29 -33.60 -5.43
C GLY A 154 -26.82 -34.79 -6.25
N SER A 155 -25.97 -35.59 -6.89
CA SER A 155 -26.40 -36.66 -7.80
C SER A 155 -25.94 -38.04 -7.33
N CYS A 156 -26.30 -38.44 -6.11
CA CYS A 156 -26.00 -39.76 -5.54
C CYS A 156 -27.26 -40.58 -5.14
N ASN A 157 -28.43 -40.28 -5.69
CA ASN A 157 -29.63 -41.09 -5.48
C ASN A 157 -30.31 -41.44 -6.82
N ASP A 158 -29.70 -42.30 -7.63
CA ASP A 158 -30.52 -43.19 -8.47
C ASP A 158 -29.78 -44.49 -8.85
N LEU A 159 -30.15 -45.52 -8.09
CA LEU A 159 -30.28 -46.95 -8.38
C LEU A 159 -29.14 -47.75 -9.03
N GLY A 160 -28.85 -48.87 -8.34
CA GLY A 160 -28.22 -50.03 -8.92
C GLY A 160 -28.98 -50.52 -10.15
N ALA A 161 -28.32 -50.44 -11.30
CA ALA A 161 -28.67 -51.19 -12.49
C ALA A 161 -27.36 -51.68 -13.12
N LEU A 162 -27.12 -52.98 -12.92
CA LEU A 162 -26.09 -53.74 -13.60
C LEU A 162 -26.20 -53.58 -15.13
N ARG A 163 -25.03 -53.53 -15.78
CA ARG A 163 -24.78 -53.71 -17.23
C ARG A 163 -25.17 -52.57 -18.18
N ARG A 164 -24.16 -51.85 -18.67
CA ARG A 164 -23.52 -52.05 -19.99
C ARG A 164 -22.54 -50.89 -20.22
N HIS A 165 -21.40 -51.20 -20.80
CA HIS A 165 -20.44 -50.22 -21.30
C HIS A 165 -21.14 -49.31 -22.32
N VAL A 166 -21.28 -48.03 -21.98
CA VAL A 166 -21.75 -46.93 -22.84
C VAL A 166 -20.57 -45.96 -22.97
N PRO A 167 -20.34 -45.28 -24.11
CA PRO A 167 -19.18 -44.40 -24.26
C PRO A 167 -19.27 -43.29 -23.20
N GLN A 168 -18.14 -42.94 -22.58
CA GLN A 168 -18.06 -41.91 -21.53
C GLN A 168 -18.92 -40.70 -21.91
N GLN A 169 -20.02 -40.48 -21.18
CA GLN A 169 -20.87 -39.34 -21.44
C GLN A 169 -20.09 -38.05 -21.18
N PRO A 170 -20.13 -37.07 -22.09
CA PRO A 170 -19.44 -35.79 -21.93
C PRO A 170 -19.82 -35.09 -20.61
N ASP A 171 -21.02 -35.35 -20.09
CA ASP A 171 -21.50 -34.79 -18.82
C ASP A 171 -20.80 -35.38 -17.60
N GLN A 172 -20.38 -36.64 -17.64
CA GLN A 172 -19.63 -37.25 -16.55
C GLN A 172 -18.19 -36.73 -16.49
N VAL A 173 -17.58 -36.51 -17.66
CA VAL A 173 -16.26 -35.85 -17.77
C VAL A 173 -16.35 -34.40 -17.26
N ARG A 174 -17.40 -33.65 -17.64
CA ARG A 174 -17.64 -32.29 -17.13
C ARG A 174 -17.79 -32.25 -15.61
N LYS A 175 -18.59 -33.14 -15.02
CA LYS A 175 -18.76 -33.24 -13.56
C LYS A 175 -17.44 -33.54 -12.84
N SER A 176 -16.67 -34.51 -13.36
CA SER A 176 -15.34 -34.83 -12.82
C SER A 176 -14.40 -33.63 -12.88
N LEU A 177 -14.42 -32.88 -13.99
CA LEU A 177 -13.59 -31.70 -14.15
C LEU A 177 -13.96 -30.57 -13.16
N VAL A 178 -15.26 -30.34 -12.95
CA VAL A 178 -15.76 -29.40 -11.94
C VAL A 178 -15.32 -29.80 -10.54
N GLN A 179 -15.37 -31.09 -10.22
CA GLN A 179 -14.92 -31.60 -8.93
C GLN A 179 -13.42 -31.37 -8.72
N ILE A 180 -12.60 -31.65 -9.74
CA ILE A 180 -11.15 -31.38 -9.71
C ILE A 180 -10.90 -29.88 -9.53
N MET A 181 -11.57 -29.02 -10.29
CA MET A 181 -11.44 -27.55 -10.18
C MET A 181 -11.82 -27.03 -8.79
N ASN A 182 -12.85 -27.60 -8.17
CA ASN A 182 -13.25 -27.23 -6.82
C ASN A 182 -12.21 -27.68 -5.79
N ALA A 183 -11.66 -28.89 -5.94
CA ALA A 183 -10.60 -29.38 -5.08
C ALA A 183 -9.32 -28.55 -5.21
N THR A 184 -8.95 -28.13 -6.43
CA THR A 184 -7.78 -27.27 -6.64
C THR A 184 -8.00 -25.85 -6.13
N THR A 185 -9.22 -25.32 -6.19
CA THR A 185 -9.55 -24.02 -5.57
C THR A 185 -9.38 -24.10 -4.05
N GLN A 186 -9.91 -25.15 -3.40
CA GLN A 186 -9.76 -25.34 -1.96
C GLN A 186 -8.30 -25.49 -1.54
N LEU A 187 -7.50 -26.20 -2.34
CA LEU A 187 -6.07 -26.31 -2.10
C LEU A 187 -5.37 -24.94 -2.23
N ALA A 188 -5.72 -24.14 -3.24
CA ALA A 188 -5.16 -22.81 -3.41
C ALA A 188 -5.52 -21.88 -2.22
N GLU A 189 -6.77 -21.90 -1.78
CA GLU A 189 -7.22 -21.14 -0.59
C GLU A 189 -6.45 -21.58 0.67
N ALA A 190 -6.28 -22.88 0.89
CA ALA A 190 -5.52 -23.40 2.02
C ALA A 190 -4.03 -22.99 1.97
N LEU A 191 -3.42 -23.00 0.78
CA LEU A 191 -2.03 -22.56 0.58
C LEU A 191 -1.87 -21.05 0.84
N ASP A 192 -2.83 -20.24 0.40
CA ASP A 192 -2.83 -18.79 0.65
C ASP A 192 -3.00 -18.49 2.15
N GLU A 193 -3.87 -19.22 2.86
CA GLU A 193 -4.01 -19.14 4.32
C GLU A 193 -2.71 -19.51 5.02
N GLN A 194 -2.04 -20.59 4.59
CA GLN A 194 -0.75 -21.01 5.13
C GLN A 194 0.34 -19.97 4.88
N LEU A 195 0.40 -19.37 3.68
CA LEU A 195 1.35 -18.30 3.36
C LEU A 195 1.11 -17.04 4.22
N LEU A 196 -0.15 -16.63 4.38
CA LEU A 196 -0.52 -15.51 5.25
C LEU A 196 -0.16 -15.79 6.71
N GLU A 197 -0.34 -17.02 7.17
CA GLU A 197 0.01 -17.42 8.53
C GLU A 197 1.54 -17.49 8.73
N MET A 198 2.29 -17.98 7.73
CA MET A 198 3.76 -17.93 7.73
C MET A 198 4.30 -16.50 7.75
N GLN A 199 3.69 -15.58 6.99
CA GLN A 199 4.03 -14.16 7.02
C GLN A 199 3.73 -13.53 8.38
N ARG A 200 2.55 -13.80 8.95
CA ARG A 200 2.18 -13.30 10.29
C ARG A 200 3.11 -13.81 11.39
N LYS A 201 3.55 -15.06 11.30
CA LYS A 201 4.49 -15.65 12.26
C LYS A 201 5.93 -15.17 12.04
N GLY A 202 6.22 -14.43 10.98
CA GLY A 202 7.57 -13.95 10.65
C GLY A 202 8.50 -15.02 10.10
N TRP A 203 7.97 -16.17 9.63
CA TRP A 203 8.80 -17.28 9.14
C TRP A 203 9.39 -17.00 7.75
N ASN A 204 8.84 -16.01 7.03
CA ASN A 204 9.35 -15.55 5.73
C ASN A 204 10.12 -14.23 5.79
N THR A 205 10.43 -13.69 6.98
CA THR A 205 11.40 -12.57 7.10
C THR A 205 12.80 -13.15 7.08
N SER A 206 13.26 -13.61 5.92
CA SER A 206 14.66 -13.88 5.69
C SER A 206 15.43 -12.56 5.80
N ALA A 207 16.08 -12.37 6.95
CA ALA A 207 17.35 -11.67 7.13
C ALA A 207 17.76 -10.67 6.02
N VAL A 208 17.04 -9.55 5.87
CA VAL A 208 17.64 -8.33 5.31
C VAL A 208 18.39 -7.67 6.46
N GLY A 209 19.60 -8.17 6.73
CA GLY A 209 20.41 -7.63 7.81
C GLY A 209 21.65 -8.44 8.17
N HIS A 210 22.45 -8.89 7.20
CA HIS A 210 23.85 -9.26 7.40
C HIS A 210 24.67 -8.85 6.16
N HIS A 211 24.80 -7.55 5.96
CA HIS A 211 25.95 -6.95 5.27
C HIS A 211 26.37 -5.73 6.09
N ALA A 212 27.27 -5.96 7.03
CA ALA A 212 28.19 -4.98 7.60
C ALA A 212 29.49 -5.72 7.89
#